data_AF-A0A351HRE8-F1
#
_entry.id   AF-A0A351HRE8-F1
#
_cell.length_a   1.000
_cell.length_b   1.000
_cell.length_c   1.000
_cell.angle_alpha   90.00
_cell.angle_beta   90.00
_cell.angle_gamma   90.00
#
_symmetry.space_group_name_H-M   'P 1'
#
loop_
_entity.id
_entity.type
_entity.pdbx_description
1 polymer ?
#
loop_
_entity_poly.entity_id
_entity_poly.type
_entity_poly.pdbx_seq_one_letter_code
_entity_poly.pdbx_strand_id
1 'polypeptide(L)'
;VWGQFYPVIRVLWTSSFVLVTCGISTLLLAFLYLIIDIWGYSKWAFFFVLFGANSIAIYMMAHLFDFRLIGDVFVGGLSRLFGPNGHDFIQAVGAMTVMWLIVYWMYRKKIFIKV
;
A
#
# COMPACT_ATOMS: atom_id res chain seq x y z
N VAL A 1 29.52 -10.83 11.35
CA VAL A 1 30.66 -10.04 11.89
C VAL A 1 30.19 -8.77 12.61
N TRP A 2 29.54 -7.80 11.96
CA TRP A 2 29.09 -6.56 12.63
C TRP A 2 28.02 -6.75 13.73
N GLY A 3 27.04 -7.65 13.52
CA GLY A 3 25.97 -7.93 14.49
C GLY A 3 26.43 -8.61 15.80
N GLN A 4 27.67 -9.11 15.86
CA GLN A 4 28.25 -9.69 17.09
C GLN A 4 28.80 -8.61 18.04
N PHE A 5 29.26 -7.47 17.51
CA PHE A 5 29.82 -6.38 18.31
C PHE A 5 28.82 -5.22 18.51
N TYR A 6 27.95 -4.98 17.54
CA TYR A 6 26.90 -3.97 17.61
C TYR A 6 25.53 -4.62 17.35
N PRO A 7 24.69 -4.77 18.39
CA PRO A 7 23.38 -5.40 18.23
C PRO A 7 22.51 -4.58 17.28
N VAL A 8 21.70 -5.30 16.51
CA VAL A 8 20.73 -4.72 15.59
C VAL A 8 19.53 -4.25 16.40
N ILE A 9 19.57 -2.99 16.83
CA ILE A 9 18.51 -2.39 17.65
C ILE A 9 17.83 -1.29 16.84
N ARG A 10 16.58 -1.55 16.46
CA ARG A 10 15.75 -0.58 15.72
C ARG A 10 15.52 0.71 16.52
N VAL A 11 15.30 0.59 17.84
CA VAL A 11 14.97 1.72 18.73
C VAL A 11 16.12 2.72 18.84
N LEU A 12 17.36 2.25 18.89
CA LEU A 12 18.56 3.08 19.00
C LEU A 12 19.16 3.47 17.65
N TRP A 13 18.49 3.07 16.56
CA TRP A 13 18.91 3.34 15.18
C TRP A 13 20.40 3.03 14.93
N THR A 14 20.85 1.85 15.37
CA THR A 14 22.28 1.49 15.32
C THR A 14 22.79 1.33 13.88
N SER A 15 24.08 1.59 13.64
CA SER A 15 24.68 1.45 12.30
C SER A 15 24.51 0.04 11.73
N SER A 16 24.55 -1.01 12.57
CA SER A 16 24.23 -2.39 12.17
C SER A 16 22.80 -2.53 11.64
N PHE A 17 21.82 -1.86 12.28
CA PHE A 17 20.44 -1.86 11.81
C PHE A 17 20.28 -1.11 10.48
N VAL A 18 20.93 0.05 10.33
CA VAL A 18 20.94 0.81 9.07
C VAL A 18 21.53 -0.02 7.92
N LEU A 19 22.66 -0.70 8.15
CA LEU A 19 23.30 -1.56 7.15
C LEU A 19 22.39 -2.73 6.72
N VAL A 20 21.76 -3.40 7.68
CA VAL A 20 20.85 -4.52 7.38
C VAL A 20 19.63 -4.03 6.59
N THR A 21 19.00 -2.93 7.01
CA THR A 21 17.82 -2.38 6.34
C THR A 21 18.14 -1.82 4.95
N CYS A 22 19.28 -1.15 4.79
CA CYS A 22 19.76 -0.68 3.50
C CYS A 22 20.08 -1.84 2.54
N GLY A 23 20.73 -2.90 3.04
CA GLY A 23 21.00 -4.11 2.27
C GLY A 23 19.71 -4.78 1.78
N ILE A 24 18.73 -4.98 2.68
CA ILE A 24 17.42 -5.55 2.31
C ILE A 24 16.70 -4.64 1.29
N SER A 25 16.73 -3.33 1.48
CA SER A 25 16.08 -2.37 0.59
C SER A 25 16.71 -2.38 -0.81
N THR A 26 18.05 -2.49 -0.89
CA THR A 26 18.78 -2.58 -2.16
C THR A 26 18.50 -3.88 -2.89
N LEU A 27 18.44 -5.01 -2.17
CA LEU A 27 18.05 -6.30 -2.75
C LEU A 27 16.62 -6.30 -3.27
N LEU A 28 15.69 -5.71 -2.51
CA LEU A 28 14.30 -5.58 -2.92
C LEU A 28 14.16 -4.68 -4.15
N LEU A 29 14.91 -3.57 -4.21
CA LEU A 29 14.97 -2.70 -5.39
C LEU A 29 15.51 -3.44 -6.61
N ALA A 30 16.61 -4.18 -6.47
CA ALA A 30 17.19 -4.97 -7.55
C ALA A 30 16.22 -6.04 -8.07
N PHE A 31 15.48 -6.69 -7.17
CA PHE A 31 14.46 -7.67 -7.52
C PHE A 31 13.29 -7.05 -8.29
N LEU A 32 12.76 -5.92 -7.83
CA LEU A 32 11.68 -5.20 -8.53
C LEU A 32 12.15 -4.68 -9.89
N TYR A 33 13.37 -4.16 -9.99
CA TYR A 33 13.99 -3.73 -11.25
C TYR A 33 14.05 -4.89 -12.25
N LEU A 34 14.50 -6.06 -11.81
CA LEU A 34 14.57 -7.24 -12.67
C LEU A 34 13.18 -7.69 -13.16
N ILE A 35 12.16 -7.68 -12.31
CA ILE A 35 10.80 -8.08 -12.70
C ILE A 35 10.16 -7.08 -13.66
N ILE A 36 10.26 -5.79 -13.35
CA ILE A 36 9.53 -4.74 -14.06
C ILE A 36 10.27 -4.35 -15.34
N ASP A 37 11.57 -4.04 -15.24
CA ASP A 37 12.34 -3.46 -16.34
C ASP A 37 12.98 -4.53 -17.23
N ILE A 38 13.50 -5.63 -16.65
CA ILE A 38 14.15 -6.69 -17.45
C ILE A 38 13.13 -7.68 -18.00
N TRP A 39 12.22 -8.19 -17.17
CA TRP A 39 11.22 -9.16 -17.60
C TRP A 39 9.93 -8.53 -18.16
N GLY A 40 9.76 -7.21 -18.03
CA GLY A 40 8.63 -6.49 -18.62
C GLY A 40 7.27 -6.75 -17.94
N TYR A 41 7.24 -7.35 -16.75
CA TYR A 41 6.00 -7.62 -16.00
C TYR A 41 5.50 -6.36 -15.25
N SER A 42 5.22 -5.29 -15.98
CA SER A 42 4.81 -3.99 -15.40
C SER A 42 3.31 -3.90 -15.07
N LYS A 43 2.48 -4.78 -15.62
CA LYS A 43 1.00 -4.70 -15.48
C LYS A 43 0.52 -4.80 -14.03
N TRP A 44 1.15 -5.64 -13.20
CA TRP A 44 0.79 -5.76 -11.79
C TRP A 44 1.34 -4.60 -10.96
N ALA A 45 2.52 -4.08 -11.32
CA ALA A 45 3.11 -2.90 -10.70
C ALA A 45 2.22 -1.66 -10.87
N PHE A 46 1.44 -1.56 -11.96
CA PHE A 46 0.49 -0.47 -12.18
C PHE A 46 -0.50 -0.29 -11.01
N PHE A 47 -0.96 -1.38 -10.40
CA PHE A 47 -1.83 -1.32 -9.22
C PHE A 47 -1.17 -0.57 -8.06
N PHE A 48 0.10 -0.84 -7.79
CA PHE A 48 0.88 -0.17 -6.73
C PHE A 48 1.27 1.26 -7.11
N VAL A 49 1.59 1.50 -8.39
CA VAL A 49 1.94 2.83 -8.90
C VAL A 49 0.77 3.81 -8.71
N LEU A 50 -0.47 3.36 -8.89
CA LEU A 50 -1.64 4.20 -8.62
C LEU A 50 -1.67 4.72 -7.18
N PHE A 51 -1.42 3.84 -6.20
CA PHE A 51 -1.36 4.24 -4.80
C PHE A 51 -0.15 5.12 -4.50
N GLY A 52 1.01 4.81 -5.07
CA GLY A 52 2.23 5.59 -4.86
C GLY A 52 2.18 7.00 -5.46
N ALA A 53 1.63 7.14 -6.66
CA ALA A 53 1.60 8.41 -7.40
C ALA A 53 0.68 9.46 -6.75
N ASN A 54 -0.32 9.04 -5.97
CA ASN A 54 -1.29 9.90 -5.28
C ASN A 54 -1.34 9.62 -3.77
N SER A 55 -0.19 9.31 -3.18
CA SER A 55 -0.08 8.92 -1.76
C SER A 55 -0.66 9.98 -0.80
N ILE A 56 -0.45 11.27 -1.09
CA ILE A 56 -1.04 12.37 -0.29
C ILE A 56 -2.57 12.38 -0.37
N ALA A 57 -3.13 12.12 -1.55
CA ALA A 57 -4.58 12.12 -1.74
C ALA A 57 -5.21 10.96 -0.97
N ILE A 58 -4.57 9.79 -0.96
CA ILE A 58 -5.01 8.63 -0.17
C ILE A 58 -4.95 8.93 1.33
N TYR A 59 -3.86 9.53 1.80
CA TYR A 59 -3.72 9.94 3.19
C TYR A 59 -4.83 10.91 3.60
N MET A 60 -5.07 11.94 2.78
CA MET A 60 -6.14 12.90 3.02
C MET A 60 -7.52 12.23 2.98
N MET A 61 -7.78 11.35 2.02
CA MET A 61 -9.05 10.63 1.96
C MET A 61 -9.26 9.74 3.19
N ALA A 62 -8.21 9.09 3.70
CA ALA A 62 -8.29 8.31 4.93
C ALA A 62 -8.56 9.13 6.18
N HIS A 63 -8.26 10.42 6.14
CA HIS A 63 -8.56 11.34 7.24
C HIS A 63 -9.92 12.03 7.08
N LEU A 64 -10.32 12.34 5.84
CA LEU A 64 -11.56 13.05 5.51
C LEU A 64 -12.77 12.12 5.41
N PHE A 65 -12.55 10.86 5.02
CA PHE A 65 -13.60 9.88 4.81
C PHE A 65 -13.41 8.68 5.75
N ASP A 66 -14.44 8.38 6.53
CA ASP A 66 -14.48 7.12 7.28
C ASP A 66 -14.84 5.98 6.32
N PHE A 67 -13.82 5.28 5.87
CA PHE A 67 -13.95 4.18 4.91
C PHE A 67 -14.76 3.00 5.44
N ARG A 68 -14.99 2.89 6.76
CA ARG A 68 -15.92 1.90 7.33
C ARG A 68 -17.36 2.23 6.93
N LEU A 69 -17.76 3.49 7.03
CA LEU A 69 -19.10 3.96 6.66
C LEU A 69 -19.34 3.83 5.14
N ILE A 70 -18.33 4.14 4.33
CA ILE A 70 -18.42 3.99 2.86
C ILE A 70 -18.54 2.52 2.48
N GLY A 71 -17.76 1.65 3.12
CA GLY A 71 -17.85 0.20 2.93
C GLY A 71 -19.23 -0.34 3.33
N ASP A 72 -19.83 0.17 4.40
CA ASP A 72 -21.15 -0.29 4.85
C ASP A 72 -22.29 0.19 3.93
N VAL A 73 -22.22 1.40 3.39
CA VAL A 73 -23.22 1.93 2.44
C VAL A 73 -23.13 1.25 1.07
N PHE A 74 -21.92 1.01 0.55
CA PHE A 74 -21.72 0.39 -0.76
C PHE A 74 -21.73 -1.15 -0.73
N VAL A 75 -21.28 -1.76 0.36
CA VAL A 75 -21.04 -3.21 0.46
C VAL A 75 -21.86 -3.88 1.56
N GLY A 76 -22.54 -3.12 2.44
CA GLY A 76 -23.43 -3.65 3.49
C GLY A 76 -24.62 -4.47 2.96
N GLY A 77 -25.01 -4.26 1.70
CA GLY A 77 -26.00 -5.12 1.02
C GLY A 77 -25.43 -6.48 0.61
N LEU A 78 -24.13 -6.54 0.26
CA LEU A 78 -23.44 -7.74 -0.19
C LEU A 78 -22.85 -8.53 1.00
N SER A 79 -22.45 -7.83 2.07
CA SER A 79 -21.90 -8.42 3.30
C SER A 79 -22.93 -9.24 4.08
N ARG A 80 -24.24 -8.98 3.89
CA ARG A 80 -25.32 -9.79 4.48
C ARG A 80 -25.40 -11.22 3.91
N LEU A 81 -24.84 -11.46 2.72
CA LEU A 81 -24.85 -12.78 2.06
C LEU A 81 -23.76 -13.72 2.60
N PHE A 82 -22.70 -13.15 3.20
CA PHE A 82 -21.59 -13.91 3.77
C PHE A 82 -21.67 -13.73 5.28
N GLY A 83 -22.02 -14.78 6.02
CA GLY A 83 -22.34 -14.74 7.46
C GLY A 83 -21.31 -14.03 8.36
N PRO A 84 -21.54 -13.99 9.69
CA PRO A 84 -20.90 -13.06 10.64
C PRO A 84 -19.35 -13.02 10.62
N ASN A 85 -18.67 -14.08 10.16
CA ASN A 85 -17.21 -14.14 10.08
C ASN A 85 -16.62 -13.48 8.82
N GLY A 86 -17.41 -13.29 7.76
CA GLY A 86 -16.96 -12.72 6.47
C GLY A 86 -17.18 -11.22 6.34
N HIS A 87 -18.00 -10.64 7.22
CA HIS A 87 -18.46 -9.26 7.14
C HIS A 87 -17.30 -8.26 7.10
N ASP A 88 -16.39 -8.33 8.08
CA ASP A 88 -15.30 -7.37 8.23
C ASP A 88 -14.28 -7.46 7.09
N PHE A 89 -14.02 -8.68 6.60
CA PHE A 89 -13.11 -8.88 5.48
C PHE A 89 -13.68 -8.30 4.19
N ILE A 90 -14.95 -8.57 3.91
CA ILE A 90 -15.63 -8.08 2.70
C ILE A 90 -15.77 -6.56 2.75
N GLN A 91 -16.08 -6.00 3.91
CA GLN A 91 -16.14 -4.56 4.10
C GLN A 91 -14.76 -3.91 3.87
N ALA A 92 -13.68 -4.50 4.38
CA ALA A 92 -12.32 -4.01 4.17
C ALA A 92 -11.90 -4.07 2.68
N VAL A 93 -12.16 -5.18 2.00
CA VAL A 93 -11.89 -5.33 0.56
C VAL A 93 -12.74 -4.36 -0.26
N GLY A 94 -14.00 -4.18 0.11
CA GLY A 94 -14.92 -3.23 -0.51
C GLY A 94 -14.43 -1.79 -0.40
N ALA A 95 -14.10 -1.37 0.82
CA ALA A 95 -13.52 -0.05 1.08
C ALA A 95 -12.21 0.18 0.31
N MET A 96 -11.31 -0.81 0.30
CA MET A 96 -10.07 -0.76 -0.47
C MET A 96 -10.33 -0.62 -1.97
N THR A 97 -11.33 -1.33 -2.51
CA THR A 97 -11.72 -1.27 -3.92
C THR A 97 -12.26 0.10 -4.29
N VAL A 98 -13.14 0.68 -3.45
CA VAL A 98 -13.68 2.03 -3.67
C VAL A 98 -12.56 3.06 -3.66
N MET A 99 -11.66 3.01 -2.67
CA MET A 99 -10.50 3.89 -2.59
C MET A 99 -9.63 3.76 -3.85
N TRP A 100 -9.35 2.53 -4.29
CA TRP A 100 -8.59 2.27 -5.50
C TRP A 100 -9.26 2.87 -6.75
N LEU A 101 -10.58 2.76 -6.89
CA LEU A 101 -11.33 3.34 -7.99
C LEU A 101 -11.25 4.88 -8.00
N ILE A 102 -11.31 5.53 -6.84
CA ILE A 102 -11.17 6.99 -6.73
C ILE A 102 -9.77 7.41 -7.18
N VAL A 103 -8.72 6.74 -6.68
CA VAL A 103 -7.34 7.02 -7.05
C VAL A 103 -7.08 6.74 -8.54
N TYR A 104 -7.66 5.66 -9.07
CA TYR A 104 -7.62 5.36 -10.49
C TYR A 104 -8.28 6.46 -11.33
N TRP A 105 -9.42 6.98 -10.90
CA TRP A 105 -10.09 8.10 -11.55
C TRP A 105 -9.24 9.37 -11.52
N MET A 106 -8.62 9.70 -10.38
CA MET A 106 -7.68 10.83 -10.26
C MET A 106 -6.48 10.67 -11.19
N TYR A 107 -5.91 9.46 -11.26
CA TYR A 107 -4.80 9.15 -12.15
C TYR A 107 -5.18 9.32 -13.62
N ARG A 108 -6.37 8.84 -14.03
CA ARG A 108 -6.90 9.03 -15.39
C ARG A 108 -7.11 10.50 -15.74
N LYS A 109 -7.50 11.32 -14.77
CA LYS A 109 -7.66 12.77 -14.94
C LYS A 109 -6.35 13.56 -14.80
N LYS A 110 -5.22 12.90 -14.53
CA LYS A 110 -3.90 13.52 -14.27
C LYS A 110 -3.94 14.56 -13.15
N ILE A 111 -4.84 14.39 -12.18
CA ILE A 111 -4.93 15.27 -11.01
C ILE A 111 -3.96 14.71 -9.97
N PHE A 112 -2.74 15.24 -9.95
CA PHE A 112 -1.73 14.90 -8.96
C PHE A 112 -1.70 15.99 -7.91
N ILE A 113 -2.26 15.68 -6.74
CA ILE A 113 -2.14 16.56 -5.57
C ILE A 113 -0.68 16.41 -5.12
N LYS A 114 0.06 17.50 -5.18
CA LYS A 114 1.44 17.62 -4.67
C LYS A 114 1.42 18.71 -3.62
N VAL A 115 2.15 18.49 -2.52
CA VAL A 115 2.43 19.51 -1.51
C VAL A 115 3.74 20.19 -1.87
#